data_AF-A0A2G5KZS1-F1
#
_entry.id   AF-A0A2G5KZS1-F1
#
_cell.length_a   1.000
_cell.length_b   1.000
_cell.length_c   1.000
_cell.angle_alpha   90.00
_cell.angle_beta   90.00
_cell.angle_gamma   90.00
#
_symmetry.space_group_name_H-M   'P 1'
#
loop_
_entity.id
_entity.type
_entity.pdbx_description
1 polymer ?
#
loop_
_entity_poly.entity_id
_entity_poly.type
_entity_poly.pdbx_seq_one_letter_code
_entity_poly.pdbx_strand_id
1 'polypeptide(L)'
;MRKWTSLLVLFFFVVVLSPNIYAIVFQKESFPFSNNPMFGHYVQDTDRLVTFTFLVSDNDSLSSLQYEEIGLWEVRLKRYYMTYVYGSSQEHSPQGERKSQKEFIEANTHFFEKLSLILASNDVQHNQLYLAIDQLNAQDELENRKIIGSYSPIQGKFSMK
;
A
#
# COMPACT_ATOMS: atom_id res chain seq x y z
N MET A 1 35.59 -5.89 -35.60
CA MET A 1 34.18 -6.36 -35.47
C MET A 1 33.72 -6.55 -34.02
N ARG A 2 34.52 -7.13 -33.12
CA ARG A 2 34.11 -7.46 -31.72
C ARG A 2 33.69 -6.28 -30.81
N LYS A 3 34.15 -5.05 -31.07
CA LYS A 3 33.78 -3.86 -30.27
C LYS A 3 32.37 -3.34 -30.57
N TRP A 4 31.91 -3.51 -31.81
CA TRP A 4 30.59 -3.05 -32.26
C TRP A 4 29.46 -3.91 -31.68
N THR A 5 29.70 -5.21 -31.56
CA THR A 5 28.76 -6.14 -30.90
C THR A 5 28.60 -5.82 -29.41
N SER A 6 29.68 -5.45 -28.71
CA SER A 6 29.60 -5.07 -27.29
C SER A 6 28.85 -3.75 -27.06
N LEU A 7 29.02 -2.77 -27.96
CA LEU A 7 28.29 -1.49 -27.91
C LEU A 7 26.79 -1.68 -28.17
N LEU A 8 26.41 -2.52 -29.13
CA LEU A 8 25.01 -2.83 -29.43
C LEU A 8 24.33 -3.57 -28.29
N VAL A 9 25.01 -4.53 -27.66
CA VAL A 9 24.49 -5.24 -26.49
C VAL A 9 24.28 -4.28 -25.32
N LEU A 10 25.25 -3.41 -25.04
CA LEU A 10 25.12 -2.42 -23.97
C LEU A 10 23.95 -1.46 -24.24
N PHE A 11 23.81 -0.97 -25.48
CA PHE A 11 22.70 -0.10 -25.87
C PHE A 11 21.34 -0.79 -25.68
N PHE A 12 21.22 -2.05 -26.09
CA PHE A 12 20.00 -2.84 -25.89
C PHE A 12 19.65 -2.95 -24.41
N PHE A 13 20.62 -3.27 -23.55
CA PHE A 13 20.37 -3.34 -22.10
C PHE A 13 19.96 -1.99 -21.51
N VAL A 14 20.60 -0.89 -21.92
CA VAL A 14 20.23 0.46 -21.44
C VAL A 14 18.80 0.80 -21.85
N VAL A 15 18.40 0.56 -23.10
CA VAL A 15 17.04 0.86 -23.60
C VAL A 15 15.98 0.00 -22.92
N VAL A 16 16.28 -1.26 -22.61
CA VAL A 16 15.33 -2.17 -21.93
C VAL A 16 15.27 -1.87 -20.42
N LEU A 17 16.39 -1.51 -19.80
CA LEU A 17 16.45 -1.27 -18.35
C LEU A 17 16.08 0.17 -17.96
N SER A 18 16.27 1.16 -18.84
CA SER A 18 15.97 2.56 -18.51
C SER A 18 14.52 2.83 -18.10
N PRO A 19 13.48 2.23 -18.73
CA PRO A 19 12.10 2.40 -18.29
C PRO A 19 11.86 1.79 -16.90
N ASN A 20 12.50 0.66 -16.61
CA ASN A 20 12.42 -0.02 -15.32
C ASN A 20 13.11 0.80 -14.21
N ILE A 21 14.30 1.34 -14.48
CA ILE A 21 15.02 2.20 -13.53
C ILE A 21 14.25 3.51 -13.31
N TYR A 22 13.71 4.11 -14.37
CA TYR A 22 12.85 5.29 -14.25
C TYR A 22 11.63 5.01 -13.37
N ALA A 23 10.94 3.89 -13.58
CA ALA A 23 9.82 3.47 -12.76
C ALA A 23 10.22 3.24 -11.29
N ILE A 24 11.40 2.68 -11.02
CA ILE A 24 11.91 2.50 -9.65
C ILE A 24 12.20 3.84 -8.97
N VAL A 25 12.85 4.77 -9.68
CA VAL A 25 13.28 6.07 -9.13
C VAL A 25 12.09 7.00 -8.93
N PHE A 26 11.20 7.09 -9.92
CA PHE A 26 10.07 8.01 -9.90
C PHE A 26 8.77 7.37 -9.40
N GLN A 27 8.78 6.07 -9.10
CA GLN A 27 7.64 5.31 -8.60
C GLN A 27 6.40 5.36 -9.52
N LYS A 28 6.60 5.58 -10.83
CA LYS A 28 5.56 5.67 -11.87
C LYS A 28 5.80 4.62 -12.96
N GLU A 29 4.89 3.66 -13.12
CA GLU A 29 4.99 2.57 -14.12
C GLU A 29 4.04 2.80 -15.31
N SER A 30 4.53 2.54 -16.53
CA SER A 30 3.73 2.46 -17.77
C SER A 30 4.06 1.12 -18.44
N PHE A 31 3.08 0.23 -18.59
CA PHE A 31 3.10 -1.10 -19.27
C PHE A 31 3.35 -2.38 -18.43
N PRO A 32 2.72 -3.54 -18.78
CA PRO A 32 2.25 -4.54 -17.83
C PRO A 32 3.02 -5.87 -17.91
N PHE A 33 3.83 -6.20 -16.90
CA PHE A 33 4.25 -7.58 -16.62
C PHE A 33 4.51 -7.82 -15.13
N SER A 34 3.76 -7.18 -14.23
CA SER A 34 3.98 -7.34 -12.79
C SER A 34 2.74 -7.09 -11.96
N ASN A 35 2.57 -7.91 -10.92
CA ASN A 35 1.51 -7.86 -9.91
C ASN A 35 1.66 -6.63 -8.99
N ASN A 36 1.29 -5.44 -9.48
CA ASN A 36 1.33 -4.16 -8.74
C ASN A 36 -0.03 -3.43 -8.83
N PRO A 37 -0.30 -2.42 -7.96
CA PRO A 37 -1.63 -1.99 -7.52
C PRO A 37 -2.50 -1.51 -8.68
N MET A 38 -3.81 -1.36 -8.46
CA MET A 38 -4.83 -0.86 -9.40
C MET A 38 -4.44 0.41 -10.21
N PHE A 39 -3.46 0.32 -11.11
CA PHE A 39 -2.97 1.36 -12.01
C PHE A 39 -3.14 0.95 -13.49
N GLY A 40 -3.84 -0.17 -13.72
CA GLY A 40 -4.19 -0.71 -15.03
C GLY A 40 -5.66 -0.55 -15.41
N HIS A 41 -6.42 0.28 -14.70
CA HIS A 41 -7.62 0.86 -15.30
C HIS A 41 -7.19 2.13 -16.03
N TYR A 42 -7.63 2.30 -17.27
CA TYR A 42 -7.58 3.61 -17.92
C TYR A 42 -8.33 4.56 -17.01
N VAL A 43 -7.62 5.35 -16.20
CA VAL A 43 -8.20 6.40 -15.37
C VAL A 43 -8.77 7.40 -16.36
N GLN A 44 -10.07 7.30 -16.63
CA GLN A 44 -10.79 8.36 -17.32
C GLN A 44 -10.84 9.56 -16.36
N ASP A 45 -11.03 10.78 -16.86
CA ASP A 45 -11.17 11.98 -16.00
C ASP A 45 -12.31 11.85 -14.97
N THR A 46 -13.19 10.87 -15.15
CA THR A 46 -14.31 10.52 -14.26
C THR A 46 -13.98 9.48 -13.20
N ASP A 47 -12.84 8.79 -13.29
CA ASP A 47 -12.49 7.71 -12.37
C ASP A 47 -11.93 8.27 -11.07
N ARG A 48 -12.53 7.86 -9.95
CA ARG A 48 -12.08 8.24 -8.62
C ARG A 48 -10.91 7.35 -8.21
N LEU A 49 -9.75 7.96 -7.99
CA LEU A 49 -8.58 7.27 -7.47
C LEU A 49 -8.83 6.89 -6.01
N VAL A 50 -8.38 5.72 -5.58
CA VAL A 50 -8.52 5.26 -4.19
C VAL A 50 -7.22 4.74 -3.63
N THR A 51 -6.94 5.07 -2.37
CA THR A 51 -5.79 4.57 -1.62
C THR A 51 -6.20 4.18 -0.21
N PHE A 52 -5.40 3.32 0.43
CA PHE A 52 -5.56 3.02 1.86
C PHE A 52 -4.67 3.95 2.66
N THR A 53 -5.15 4.42 3.81
CA THR A 53 -4.37 5.22 4.73
C THR A 53 -4.47 4.62 6.13
N PHE A 54 -3.32 4.47 6.78
CA PHE A 54 -3.24 4.07 8.17
C PHE A 54 -3.23 5.33 9.03
N LEU A 55 -4.16 5.41 9.97
CA LEU A 55 -4.29 6.54 10.86
C LEU A 55 -4.02 6.11 12.30
N VAL A 56 -3.53 7.04 13.09
CA VAL A 56 -3.24 6.87 14.51
C VAL A 56 -4.08 7.86 15.29
N SER A 57 -4.72 7.40 16.36
CA SER A 57 -5.33 8.28 17.36
C SER A 57 -4.45 8.39 18.58
N ASP A 58 -4.11 9.62 18.96
CA ASP A 58 -3.49 9.96 20.24
C ASP A 58 -4.30 11.08 20.90
N ASN A 59 -4.72 10.89 22.15
CA ASN A 59 -5.50 11.86 22.91
C ASN A 59 -6.69 12.48 22.13
N ASP A 60 -7.46 11.64 21.44
CA ASP A 60 -8.60 12.02 20.57
C ASP A 60 -8.26 12.82 19.30
N SER A 61 -6.97 13.08 19.05
CA SER A 61 -6.50 13.60 17.76
C SER A 61 -6.25 12.45 16.79
N LEU A 62 -6.84 12.52 15.60
CA LEU A 62 -6.64 11.56 14.53
C LEU A 62 -5.65 12.13 13.51
N SER A 63 -4.55 11.42 13.28
CA SER A 63 -3.50 11.82 12.33
C SER A 63 -3.11 10.69 11.39
N SER A 64 -2.57 11.04 10.22
CA SER A 64 -1.94 10.05 9.35
C SER A 64 -0.66 9.52 10.00
N LEU A 65 -0.42 8.22 9.84
CA LEU A 65 0.81 7.60 10.31
C LEU A 65 2.02 8.24 9.62
N GLN A 66 2.99 8.72 10.41
CA GLN A 66 4.27 9.22 9.92
C GLN A 66 5.21 8.02 9.73
N TYR A 67 5.29 7.48 8.52
CA TYR A 67 5.99 6.22 8.25
C TYR A 67 7.49 6.31 8.50
N GLU A 68 8.09 7.44 8.13
CA GLU A 68 9.53 7.70 8.23
C GLU A 68 9.99 7.74 9.69
N GLU A 69 9.16 8.28 10.60
CA GLU A 69 9.45 8.38 12.03
C GLU A 69 9.58 7.00 12.70
N ILE A 70 8.90 5.99 12.15
CA ILE A 70 8.92 4.61 12.65
C ILE A 70 9.81 3.70 11.79
N GLY A 71 10.64 4.29 10.91
CA GLY A 71 11.57 3.57 10.04
C GLY A 71 10.91 2.72 8.95
N LEU A 72 9.64 2.97 8.64
CA LEU A 72 8.91 2.28 7.58
C LEU A 72 8.82 3.12 6.32
N TRP A 73 8.72 2.44 5.18
CA TRP A 73 8.48 3.09 3.90
C TRP A 73 7.02 2.86 3.53
N GLU A 74 6.25 3.93 3.36
CA GLU A 74 4.81 3.89 3.12
C GLU A 74 4.43 2.87 2.04
N VAL A 75 5.06 2.97 0.86
CA VAL A 75 4.79 2.10 -0.29
C VAL A 75 5.06 0.63 0.04
N ARG A 76 6.12 0.32 0.81
CA ARG A 76 6.42 -1.07 1.20
C ARG A 76 5.38 -1.61 2.17
N LEU A 77 4.96 -0.82 3.14
CA LEU A 77 3.94 -1.22 4.11
C LEU A 77 2.57 -1.42 3.42
N LYS A 78 2.18 -0.51 2.52
CA LYS A 78 0.95 -0.63 1.72
C LYS A 78 0.98 -1.85 0.81
N ARG A 79 2.10 -2.13 0.14
CA ARG A 79 2.27 -3.35 -0.67
C ARG A 79 2.15 -4.61 0.19
N TYR A 80 2.83 -4.65 1.33
CA TYR A 80 2.73 -5.76 2.26
C TYR A 80 1.27 -5.96 2.72
N TYR A 81 0.58 -4.90 3.12
CA TYR A 81 -0.82 -4.95 3.52
C TYR A 81 -1.72 -5.49 2.40
N MET A 82 -1.56 -5.01 1.17
CA MET A 82 -2.34 -5.49 0.02
C MET A 82 -2.12 -6.98 -0.24
N THR A 83 -0.87 -7.43 -0.24
CA THR A 83 -0.52 -8.82 -0.54
C THR A 83 -0.98 -9.78 0.56
N TYR A 84 -0.82 -9.41 1.83
CA TYR A 84 -1.01 -10.35 2.94
C TYR A 84 -2.33 -10.18 3.69
N VAL A 85 -2.89 -8.98 3.72
CA VAL A 85 -4.08 -8.67 4.53
C VAL A 85 -5.32 -8.54 3.66
N TYR A 86 -5.28 -7.65 2.66
CA TYR A 86 -6.44 -7.35 1.82
C TYR A 86 -6.82 -8.53 0.92
N GLY A 87 -5.82 -9.15 0.28
CA GLY A 87 -6.04 -10.27 -0.65
C GLY A 87 -6.74 -9.84 -1.93
N SER A 88 -7.13 -10.81 -2.76
CA SER A 88 -7.81 -10.55 -4.03
C SER A 88 -9.32 -10.40 -3.87
N SER A 89 -9.95 -9.60 -4.73
CA SER A 89 -11.41 -9.59 -4.90
C SER A 89 -11.93 -10.78 -5.73
N GLN A 90 -11.03 -11.44 -6.48
CA GLN A 90 -11.33 -12.62 -7.31
C GLN A 90 -11.15 -13.90 -6.51
N GLU A 91 -12.03 -14.88 -6.73
CA GLU A 91 -12.06 -16.17 -6.04
C GLU A 91 -10.75 -16.95 -6.20
N HIS A 92 -10.18 -16.95 -7.41
CA HIS A 92 -8.86 -17.51 -7.69
C HIS A 92 -7.96 -16.44 -8.27
N SER A 93 -7.02 -15.94 -7.47
CA SER A 93 -6.03 -14.97 -7.90
C SER A 93 -4.61 -15.42 -7.59
N PRO A 94 -3.63 -15.05 -8.44
CA PRO A 94 -2.21 -15.20 -8.12
C PRO A 94 -1.80 -14.51 -6.80
N GLN A 95 -2.62 -13.59 -6.28
CA GLN A 95 -2.39 -12.83 -5.05
C GLN A 95 -3.10 -13.42 -3.81
N GLY A 96 -3.64 -14.64 -3.93
CA GLY A 96 -4.40 -15.32 -2.88
C GLY A 96 -5.91 -15.26 -3.10
N GLU A 97 -6.64 -16.12 -2.39
CA GLU A 97 -8.10 -16.21 -2.51
C GLU A 97 -8.82 -15.06 -1.81
N ARG A 98 -10.05 -14.79 -2.24
CA ARG A 98 -10.93 -13.84 -1.59
C ARG A 98 -11.23 -14.31 -0.17
N LYS A 99 -10.84 -13.52 0.82
CA LYS A 99 -11.09 -13.82 2.24
C LYS A 99 -12.55 -13.61 2.61
N SER A 100 -13.08 -14.47 3.47
CA SER A 100 -14.31 -14.20 4.20
C SER A 100 -14.15 -13.00 5.13
N GLN A 101 -15.27 -12.42 5.59
CA GLN A 101 -15.22 -11.30 6.54
C GLN A 101 -14.45 -11.65 7.83
N LYS A 102 -14.60 -12.88 8.31
CA LYS A 102 -13.90 -13.36 9.51
C LYS A 102 -12.39 -13.42 9.29
N GLU A 103 -11.95 -14.04 8.19
CA GLU A 103 -10.52 -14.13 7.85
C GLU A 103 -9.90 -12.75 7.58
N PHE A 104 -10.67 -11.83 7.00
CA PHE A 104 -10.24 -10.45 6.81
C PHE A 104 -10.02 -9.74 8.15
N ILE A 105 -10.95 -9.90 9.11
CA ILE A 105 -10.83 -9.34 10.46
C ILE A 105 -9.62 -9.94 11.20
N GLU A 106 -9.41 -11.25 11.10
CA GLU A 106 -8.27 -11.94 11.71
C GLU A 106 -6.94 -11.46 11.11
N ALA A 107 -6.85 -11.36 9.78
CA ALA A 107 -5.65 -10.86 9.09
C ALA A 107 -5.35 -9.39 9.46
N ASN A 108 -6.38 -8.54 9.54
CA ASN A 108 -6.21 -7.17 10.01
C ASN A 108 -5.80 -7.10 11.47
N THR A 109 -6.37 -7.96 12.33
CA THR A 109 -5.98 -8.04 13.74
C THR A 109 -4.49 -8.32 13.87
N HIS A 110 -3.98 -9.33 13.16
CA HIS A 110 -2.54 -9.65 13.18
C HIS A 110 -1.68 -8.53 12.60
N PHE A 111 -2.09 -7.92 11.49
CA PHE A 111 -1.35 -6.81 10.90
C PHE A 111 -1.24 -5.62 11.84
N PHE A 112 -2.36 -5.16 12.41
CA PHE A 112 -2.39 -4.00 13.29
C PHE A 112 -1.77 -4.29 14.66
N GLU A 113 -1.81 -5.53 15.14
CA GLU A 113 -1.04 -5.95 16.31
C GLU A 113 0.46 -5.76 16.09
N LYS A 114 1.00 -6.23 14.96
CA LYS A 114 2.42 -6.04 14.64
C LYS A 114 2.77 -4.57 14.42
N LEU A 115 1.90 -3.82 13.75
CA LEU A 115 2.09 -2.39 13.56
C LEU A 115 2.11 -1.66 14.91
N SER A 116 1.18 -1.99 15.82
CA SER A 116 1.11 -1.42 17.17
C SER A 116 2.39 -1.68 17.97
N LEU A 117 2.96 -2.89 17.87
CA LEU A 117 4.24 -3.22 18.51
C LEU A 117 5.40 -2.39 17.93
N ILE A 118 5.43 -2.17 16.60
CA ILE A 118 6.44 -1.32 15.96
C ILE A 118 6.30 0.13 16.42
N LEU A 119 5.08 0.64 16.54
CA LEU A 119 4.84 2.00 17.05
C LEU A 119 5.32 2.14 18.49
N ALA A 120 4.98 1.17 19.35
CA ALA A 120 5.42 1.14 20.74
C ALA A 120 6.95 1.06 20.85
N SER A 121 7.64 0.31 19.98
CA SER A 121 9.10 0.22 20.00
C SER A 121 9.81 1.50 19.53
N ASN A 122 9.07 2.41 18.88
CA ASN A 122 9.56 3.72 18.43
C ASN A 122 8.96 4.87 19.28
N ASP A 123 8.49 4.57 20.50
CA ASP A 123 7.91 5.54 21.44
C ASP A 123 6.70 6.35 20.88
N VAL A 124 6.02 5.83 19.86
CA VAL A 124 4.81 6.45 19.30
C VAL A 124 3.58 6.02 20.10
N GLN A 125 3.06 6.94 20.90
CA GLN A 125 1.83 6.72 21.67
C GLN A 125 0.61 6.67 20.76
N HIS A 126 -0.29 5.74 21.06
CA HIS A 126 -1.53 5.60 20.32
C HIS A 126 -2.59 4.84 21.12
N ASN A 127 -3.83 5.32 21.07
CA ASN A 127 -5.00 4.68 21.66
C ASN A 127 -5.69 3.73 20.69
N GLN A 128 -5.72 4.08 19.40
CA GLN A 128 -6.30 3.28 18.33
C GLN A 128 -5.53 3.46 17.03
N LEU A 129 -5.56 2.41 16.21
CA LEU A 129 -5.11 2.46 14.81
C LEU A 129 -6.32 2.30 13.91
N TYR A 130 -6.38 3.05 12.81
CA TYR A 130 -7.49 2.97 11.86
C TYR A 130 -7.01 2.63 10.47
N LEU A 131 -7.87 1.92 9.76
CA LEU A 131 -7.79 1.76 8.33
C LEU A 131 -8.83 2.67 7.67
N ALA A 132 -8.37 3.53 6.79
CA ALA A 132 -9.23 4.38 5.97
C ALA A 132 -9.04 4.09 4.48
N ILE A 133 -10.10 4.32 3.71
CA ILE A 133 -10.06 4.45 2.26
C ILE A 133 -10.19 5.92 1.93
N ASP A 134 -9.19 6.44 1.25
CA ASP A 134 -9.14 7.79 0.74
C ASP A 134 -9.52 7.77 -0.74
N GLN A 135 -10.41 8.67 -1.13
CA GLN A 135 -10.76 8.98 -2.51
C GLN A 135 -10.00 10.23 -2.92
N LEU A 136 -9.27 10.14 -4.03
CA LEU A 136 -8.45 11.20 -4.57
C LEU A 136 -9.00 11.67 -5.92
N ASN A 137 -8.82 12.96 -6.21
CA ASN A 137 -9.09 13.51 -7.54
C ASN A 137 -7.96 13.17 -8.52
N ALA A 138 -8.09 13.58 -9.78
CA ALA A 138 -7.09 13.34 -10.82
C ALA A 138 -5.73 14.05 -10.58
N GLN A 139 -5.65 14.94 -9.59
CA GLN A 139 -4.43 15.63 -9.15
C GLN A 139 -3.81 15.00 -7.89
N ASP A 140 -4.27 13.80 -7.49
CA ASP A 140 -3.88 13.08 -6.28
C ASP A 140 -4.23 13.80 -4.96
N GLU A 141 -5.16 14.76 -4.99
CA GLU A 141 -5.62 15.45 -3.78
C GLU A 141 -6.80 14.72 -3.13
N LEU A 142 -6.83 14.71 -1.79
CA LEU A 142 -7.87 14.04 -1.01
C LEU A 142 -9.24 14.75 -1.17
N GLU A 143 -10.20 14.08 -1.79
CA GLU A 143 -11.59 14.54 -1.87
C GLU A 143 -12.42 14.05 -0.68
N ASN A 144 -12.21 12.79 -0.28
CA ASN A 144 -13.02 12.15 0.74
C ASN A 144 -12.25 11.03 1.45
N ARG A 145 -12.55 10.83 2.74
CA ARG A 145 -11.94 9.79 3.57
C ARG A 145 -13.03 9.02 4.31
N LYS A 146 -13.02 7.70 4.16
CA LYS A 146 -13.91 6.79 4.90
C LYS A 146 -13.10 5.84 5.77
N ILE A 147 -13.30 5.91 7.08
CA ILE A 147 -12.76 4.92 8.01
C ILE A 147 -13.57 3.63 7.86
N ILE A 148 -12.89 2.52 7.58
CA ILE A 148 -13.52 1.21 7.37
C ILE A 148 -13.32 0.25 8.55
N GLY A 149 -12.36 0.53 9.43
CA GLY A 149 -12.18 -0.22 10.66
C GLY A 149 -11.12 0.37 11.57
N SER A 150 -11.03 -0.22 12.77
CA SER A 150 -10.13 0.21 13.83
C SER A 150 -9.59 -0.96 14.63
N TYR A 151 -8.32 -0.90 15.00
CA TYR A 151 -7.68 -1.78 15.96
C TYR A 151 -7.51 -1.07 17.30
N SER A 152 -7.89 -1.76 18.38
CA SER A 152 -7.62 -1.32 19.75
C SER A 152 -6.50 -2.18 20.34
N PRO A 153 -5.33 -1.59 20.68
CA PRO A 153 -4.25 -2.31 21.37
C PRO A 153 -4.70 -2.92 22.71
N ILE A 154 -5.63 -2.26 23.42
CA ILE A 154 -6.18 -2.74 24.70
C ILE A 154 -6.99 -4.03 24.50
N GLN A 155 -7.82 -4.08 23.45
CA GLN A 155 -8.65 -5.25 23.15
C GLN A 155 -7.92 -6.31 22.33
N GLY A 156 -6.77 -5.96 21.73
CA GLY A 156 -6.01 -6.84 20.83
C GLY A 156 -6.80 -7.25 19.59
N LYS A 157 -7.75 -6.44 19.12
CA LYS A 157 -8.70 -6.83 18.07
C LYS A 157 -9.00 -5.71 17.09
N PHE A 158 -9.09 -6.09 15.81
CA PHE A 158 -9.62 -5.22 14.75
C PHE A 158 -11.15 -5.37 14.61
N SER A 159 -11.83 -4.24 14.43
CA SER A 159 -13.28 -4.16 14.24
C SER A 159 -13.60 -3.32 13.02
N MET A 160 -14.53 -3.79 12.19
CA MET A 160 -15.07 -3.04 11.04
C MET A 160 -16.08 -1.99 11.53
N LYS A 161 -16.18 -0.87 10.80
CA LYS A 161 -17.22 0.16 11.00
C LYS A 161 -18.37 0.03 10.01
#